data_AF-A0A1H9MSU8-F1
#
_entry.id   AF-A0A1H9MSU8-F1
#
_cell.length_a   1.000
_cell.length_b   1.000
_cell.length_c   1.000
_cell.angle_alpha   90.00
_cell.angle_beta   90.00
_cell.angle_gamma   90.00
#
_symmetry.space_group_name_H-M   'P 1'
#
loop_
_entity.id
_entity.type
_entity.pdbx_description
1 polymer ?
#
loop_
_entity_poly.entity_id
_entity_poly.type
_entity_poly.pdbx_seq_one_letter_code
_entity_poly.pdbx_strand_id
1 'polypeptide(L)'
;MHFLNRVIGWIWNKSPTSTLWPLALMSLLPGCAVPTTPLPTTVAAQPCLELFTALDNAAAKAGFSPSRPMRVPGFPYLRSTRFLASFNQQILLPTQQETWLGHLADTDRTARQIELDSLPAASKAKLAASFGGNLQNAIDSCYPRLVSADLADSNRLTLLRQRVKVPSDYRIIPQILGLYPLSAIPVTIRVQNYHEETYEVFQRPLAELV
;
A
#
# COMPACT_ATOMS: atom_id res chain seq x y z
N MET A 1 25.91 -66.87 9.80
CA MET A 1 25.69 -68.01 8.89
C MET A 1 24.25 -67.94 8.38
N HIS A 2 24.07 -68.07 7.07
CA HIS A 2 22.80 -68.24 6.32
C HIS A 2 21.81 -67.06 6.30
N PHE A 3 21.80 -66.15 5.31
CA PHE A 3 21.67 -66.30 3.83
C PHE A 3 20.27 -66.81 3.39
N LEU A 4 19.52 -65.91 2.73
CA LEU A 4 18.48 -66.10 1.70
C LEU A 4 17.22 -66.94 2.03
N ASN A 5 16.01 -66.41 1.84
CA ASN A 5 15.25 -66.54 0.58
C ASN A 5 13.82 -65.95 0.60
N ARG A 6 13.33 -65.60 -0.61
CA ARG A 6 11.99 -65.12 -1.02
C ARG A 6 11.73 -63.62 -0.80
N VAL A 7 11.87 -62.70 -1.75
CA VAL A 7 11.90 -62.73 -3.23
C VAL A 7 10.63 -63.35 -3.85
N ILE A 8 9.81 -62.46 -4.41
CA ILE A 8 8.78 -62.66 -5.45
C ILE A 8 7.45 -63.26 -4.99
N GLY A 9 6.46 -62.39 -4.87
CA GLY A 9 5.04 -62.69 -4.87
C GLY A 9 4.31 -61.43 -4.43
N TRP A 10 3.28 -61.00 -5.17
CA TRP A 10 2.49 -59.75 -5.00
C TRP A 10 2.81 -58.58 -5.95
N ILE A 11 3.45 -58.87 -7.07
CA ILE A 11 3.08 -58.20 -8.33
C ILE A 11 1.96 -59.05 -8.94
N TRP A 12 0.95 -58.42 -9.52
CA TRP A 12 -0.31 -58.97 -10.08
C TRP A 12 -1.54 -58.87 -9.16
N ASN A 13 -1.96 -57.65 -8.86
CA ASN A 13 -3.37 -57.31 -9.01
C ASN A 13 -3.50 -55.98 -9.75
N LYS A 14 -3.84 -56.07 -11.03
CA LYS A 14 -4.00 -54.97 -11.96
C LYS A 14 -5.50 -54.66 -12.00
N SER A 15 -5.95 -53.68 -11.25
CA SER A 15 -7.28 -53.08 -11.46
C SER A 15 -7.15 -51.86 -12.40
N PRO A 16 -7.95 -51.78 -13.48
CA PRO A 16 -7.88 -50.69 -14.45
C PRO A 16 -8.99 -49.68 -14.22
N THR A 17 -8.67 -48.44 -13.84
CA THR A 17 -9.48 -47.22 -14.09
C THR A 17 -8.64 -46.03 -13.65
N SER A 18 -7.91 -45.37 -14.56
CA SER A 18 -8.39 -44.27 -15.40
C SER A 18 -8.67 -42.98 -14.63
N THR A 19 -7.67 -42.09 -14.67
CA THR A 19 -7.81 -40.65 -14.96
C THR A 19 -8.67 -39.80 -14.04
N LEU A 20 -8.19 -39.47 -12.84
CA LEU A 20 -8.65 -38.27 -12.10
C LEU A 20 -7.52 -37.58 -11.30
N TRP A 21 -6.29 -37.56 -11.82
CA TRP A 21 -5.18 -36.86 -11.13
C TRP A 21 -4.96 -35.38 -11.54
N PRO A 22 -5.43 -34.78 -12.66
CA PRO A 22 -5.03 -33.41 -12.97
C PRO A 22 -6.00 -32.31 -12.49
N LEU A 23 -7.01 -32.59 -11.66
CA LEU A 23 -7.98 -31.56 -11.22
C LEU A 23 -7.72 -30.97 -9.83
N ALA A 24 -6.78 -31.51 -9.06
CA ALA A 24 -6.52 -31.05 -7.69
C ALA A 24 -5.54 -29.86 -7.56
N LEU A 25 -5.00 -29.33 -8.68
CA LEU A 25 -3.96 -28.28 -8.66
C LEU A 25 -4.44 -26.90 -9.16
N MET A 26 -5.74 -26.69 -9.33
CA MET A 26 -6.28 -25.48 -9.99
C MET A 26 -7.12 -24.56 -9.09
N SER A 27 -7.15 -24.80 -7.77
CA SER A 27 -8.04 -24.12 -6.82
C SER A 27 -7.33 -23.25 -5.77
N LEU A 28 -6.16 -22.69 -6.08
CA LEU A 28 -5.43 -21.75 -5.20
C LEU A 28 -5.26 -20.36 -5.85
N LEU A 29 -6.36 -19.80 -6.36
CA LEU A 29 -6.43 -18.34 -6.55
C LEU A 29 -7.06 -17.76 -5.28
N PRO A 30 -6.28 -17.36 -4.25
CA PRO A 30 -6.81 -16.46 -3.25
C PRO A 30 -7.12 -15.14 -3.95
N GLY A 31 -8.40 -14.87 -4.17
CA GLY A 31 -8.84 -13.54 -4.52
C GLY A 31 -8.51 -12.61 -3.35
N CYS A 32 -7.56 -11.70 -3.54
CA CYS A 32 -7.30 -10.63 -2.58
C CYS A 32 -8.49 -9.66 -2.59
N ALA A 33 -9.55 -9.99 -1.85
CA ALA A 33 -10.51 -8.99 -1.43
C ALA A 33 -9.86 -8.20 -0.29
N VAL A 34 -9.54 -6.93 -0.54
CA VAL A 34 -9.14 -5.99 0.52
C VAL A 34 -10.43 -5.44 1.12
N PRO A 35 -10.82 -5.83 2.35
CA PRO A 35 -11.99 -5.25 2.97
C PRO A 35 -11.71 -3.79 3.34
N THR A 36 -12.30 -2.86 2.61
CA THR A 36 -12.46 -1.47 3.03
C THR A 36 -13.67 -1.38 3.95
N THR A 37 -13.49 -1.71 5.23
CA THR A 37 -14.53 -1.43 6.23
C THR A 37 -14.64 0.08 6.44
N PRO A 38 -15.80 0.70 6.13
CA PRO A 38 -16.03 2.09 6.46
C PRO A 38 -16.07 2.22 7.98
N LEU A 39 -15.39 3.24 8.50
CA LEU A 39 -15.26 3.45 9.93
C LEU A 39 -16.41 4.30 10.46
N PRO A 40 -16.92 3.99 11.66
CA PRO A 40 -17.90 4.84 12.30
C PRO A 40 -17.30 6.24 12.42
N THR A 41 -18.02 7.21 11.87
CA THR A 41 -17.69 8.63 11.91
C THR A 41 -18.93 9.34 12.43
N THR A 42 -18.77 10.54 12.99
CA THR A 42 -19.92 11.31 13.47
C THR A 42 -20.94 11.51 12.35
N VAL A 43 -22.23 11.56 12.69
CA VAL A 43 -23.32 11.75 11.72
C VAL A 43 -23.09 13.01 10.87
N ALA A 44 -22.49 14.05 11.45
CA ALA A 44 -22.17 15.31 10.77
C ALA A 44 -21.09 15.18 9.68
N ALA A 45 -20.19 14.19 9.78
CA ALA A 45 -19.13 13.93 8.80
C ALA A 45 -19.59 13.05 7.62
N GLN A 46 -20.74 12.39 7.77
CA GLN A 46 -21.23 11.40 6.82
C GLN A 46 -21.41 11.94 5.38
N PRO A 47 -22.00 13.13 5.14
CA PRO A 47 -22.15 13.66 3.77
C PRO A 47 -20.81 13.90 3.08
N CYS A 48 -19.78 14.29 3.85
CA CYS A 48 -18.44 14.47 3.32
C CYS A 48 -17.80 13.13 2.96
N LEU A 49 -17.99 12.09 3.76
CA LEU A 49 -17.51 10.74 3.41
C LEU A 49 -18.20 10.18 2.16
N GLU A 50 -19.49 10.44 2.00
CA GLU A 50 -20.25 10.07 0.80
C GLU A 50 -19.70 10.76 -0.45
N LEU A 51 -19.38 12.05 -0.36
CA LEU A 51 -18.71 12.80 -1.42
C LEU A 51 -17.38 12.15 -1.82
N PHE A 52 -16.49 11.92 -0.86
CA PHE A 52 -15.18 11.30 -1.14
C PHE A 52 -15.31 9.87 -1.71
N THR A 53 -16.29 9.10 -1.24
CA THR A 53 -16.60 7.76 -1.78
C THR A 53 -17.11 7.84 -3.22
N ALA A 54 -17.97 8.81 -3.54
CA ALA A 54 -18.46 9.04 -4.89
C ALA A 54 -17.34 9.45 -5.85
N LEU A 55 -16.42 10.30 -5.40
CA LEU A 55 -15.22 10.69 -6.13
C LEU A 55 -14.32 9.50 -6.43
N ASP A 56 -14.04 8.68 -5.41
CA ASP A 56 -13.23 7.49 -5.53
C ASP A 56 -13.82 6.48 -6.54
N ASN A 57 -15.14 6.31 -6.50
CA ASN A 57 -15.87 5.45 -7.45
C ASN A 57 -15.84 6.02 -8.88
N ALA A 58 -15.96 7.34 -9.04
CA ALA A 58 -15.89 7.98 -10.35
C ALA A 58 -14.49 7.83 -10.98
N ALA A 59 -13.45 8.03 -10.17
CA ALA A 59 -12.06 7.85 -10.58
C ALA A 59 -11.78 6.39 -10.98
N ALA A 60 -12.19 5.42 -10.16
CA ALA A 60 -12.07 3.99 -10.46
C ALA A 60 -12.78 3.59 -11.75
N LYS A 61 -14.01 4.09 -11.99
CA LYS A 61 -14.76 3.84 -13.23
C LYS A 61 -14.10 4.44 -14.46
N ALA A 62 -13.39 5.55 -14.31
CA ALA A 62 -12.63 6.17 -15.39
C ALA A 62 -11.29 5.46 -15.64
N GLY A 63 -10.96 4.42 -14.86
CA GLY A 63 -9.65 3.76 -14.92
C GLY A 63 -8.51 4.63 -14.36
N PHE A 64 -8.83 5.74 -13.66
CA PHE A 64 -7.86 6.67 -13.12
C PHE A 64 -7.77 6.50 -11.60
N SER A 65 -6.64 6.00 -11.11
CA SER A 65 -6.29 6.10 -9.70
C SER A 65 -4.76 6.14 -9.60
N PRO A 66 -4.16 7.28 -9.25
CA PRO A 66 -2.72 7.37 -9.14
C PRO A 66 -2.26 6.46 -8.00
N SER A 67 -1.25 5.64 -8.29
CA SER A 67 -0.67 4.71 -7.32
C SER A 67 0.00 5.43 -6.14
N ARG A 68 0.36 6.71 -6.33
CA ARG A 68 0.95 7.59 -5.32
C ARG A 68 0.44 9.03 -5.49
N PRO A 69 0.35 9.82 -4.41
CA PRO A 69 0.46 9.43 -3.01
C PRO A 69 -0.60 8.38 -2.59
N MET A 70 -0.27 7.52 -1.65
CA MET A 70 -1.09 6.34 -1.33
C MET A 70 -2.30 6.72 -0.51
N ARG A 71 -3.49 6.23 -0.87
CA ARG A 71 -4.70 6.41 -0.05
C ARG A 71 -4.57 5.70 1.28
N VAL A 72 -5.06 6.33 2.33
CA VAL A 72 -5.09 5.75 3.68
C VAL A 72 -6.38 4.95 3.84
N PRO A 73 -6.33 3.61 4.04
CA PRO A 73 -7.53 2.79 4.09
C PRO A 73 -8.48 3.16 5.24
N GLY A 74 -9.72 3.52 4.91
CA GLY A 74 -10.73 3.99 5.85
C GLY A 74 -10.78 5.51 6.03
N PHE A 75 -9.88 6.25 5.38
CA PHE A 75 -9.78 7.71 5.43
C PHE A 75 -9.65 8.25 3.99
N PRO A 76 -10.75 8.27 3.21
CA PRO A 76 -10.68 8.53 1.75
C PRO A 76 -10.26 9.95 1.37
N TYR A 77 -10.19 10.85 2.34
CA TYR A 77 -9.72 12.24 2.27
C TYR A 77 -8.27 12.40 2.74
N LEU A 78 -7.57 11.31 3.07
CA LEU A 78 -6.17 11.34 3.49
C LEU A 78 -5.32 10.47 2.56
N ARG A 79 -4.18 11.02 2.19
CA ARG A 79 -3.13 10.31 1.46
C ARG A 79 -1.79 10.48 2.14
N SER A 80 -0.92 9.50 1.95
CA SER A 80 0.38 9.45 2.58
C SER A 80 1.51 9.24 1.59
N THR A 81 2.64 9.86 1.89
CA THR A 81 3.95 9.59 1.29
C THR A 81 4.78 8.73 2.25
N ARG A 82 5.93 8.21 1.79
CA ARG A 82 6.87 7.48 2.68
C ARG A 82 7.31 8.33 3.86
N PHE A 83 7.52 9.63 3.64
CA PHE A 83 7.87 10.57 4.69
C PHE A 83 6.72 10.76 5.69
N LEU A 84 5.49 11.02 5.22
CA LEU A 84 4.36 11.18 6.15
C LEU A 84 4.04 9.88 6.91
N ALA A 85 4.29 8.73 6.30
CA ALA A 85 4.13 7.45 6.96
C ALA A 85 5.17 7.19 8.06
N SER A 86 6.36 7.79 8.03
CA SER A 86 7.36 7.59 9.10
C SER A 86 6.97 8.23 10.44
N PHE A 87 5.91 9.05 10.46
CA PHE A 87 5.37 9.65 11.69
C PHE A 87 4.29 8.80 12.36
N ASN A 88 3.84 7.71 11.73
CA ASN A 88 2.73 6.89 12.25
C ASN A 88 3.03 6.25 13.63
N GLN A 89 4.30 6.03 13.95
CA GLN A 89 4.79 5.42 15.20
C GLN A 89 5.42 6.44 16.14
N GLN A 90 5.50 7.72 15.75
CA GLN A 90 6.08 8.75 16.60
C GLN A 90 5.08 9.24 17.64
N ILE A 91 5.59 9.58 18.82
CA ILE A 91 4.82 10.26 19.86
C ILE A 91 4.74 11.73 19.48
N LEU A 92 3.58 12.16 18.99
CA LEU A 92 3.33 13.54 18.56
C LEU A 92 2.55 14.30 19.64
N LEU A 93 2.98 15.53 19.92
CA LEU A 93 2.18 16.50 20.67
C LEU A 93 0.88 16.81 19.90
N PRO A 94 -0.18 17.30 20.57
CA PRO A 94 -1.46 17.58 19.91
C PRO A 94 -1.33 18.49 18.68
N THR A 95 -0.53 19.56 18.75
CA THR A 95 -0.28 20.47 17.63
C THR A 95 0.48 19.81 16.49
N GLN A 96 1.45 18.93 16.79
CA GLN A 96 2.17 18.16 15.78
C GLN A 96 1.28 17.13 15.09
N GLN A 97 0.34 16.55 15.84
CA GLN A 97 -0.64 15.62 15.30
C GLN A 97 -1.61 16.33 14.35
N GLU A 98 -2.09 17.51 14.71
CA GLU A 98 -2.89 18.36 13.82
C GLU A 98 -2.13 18.69 12.53
N THR A 99 -0.87 19.14 12.64
CA THR A 99 -0.01 19.41 11.48
C THR A 99 0.20 18.17 10.61
N TRP A 100 0.41 17.00 11.21
CA TRP A 100 0.57 15.75 10.49
C TRP A 100 -0.69 15.36 9.71
N LEU A 101 -1.88 15.46 10.32
CA LEU A 101 -3.15 15.22 9.64
C LEU A 101 -3.43 16.25 8.54
N GLY A 102 -3.07 17.53 8.78
CA GLY A 102 -3.12 18.58 7.78
C GLY A 102 -2.29 18.23 6.54
N HIS A 103 -1.04 17.78 6.74
CA HIS A 103 -0.19 17.36 5.62
C HIS A 103 -0.73 16.12 4.87
N LEU A 104 -1.36 15.16 5.57
CA LEU A 104 -2.03 14.02 4.92
C LEU A 104 -3.23 14.46 4.06
N ALA A 105 -3.99 15.44 4.53
CA ALA A 105 -5.13 16.02 3.82
C ALA A 105 -4.68 16.87 2.62
N ASP A 106 -3.65 17.70 2.78
CA ASP A 106 -3.08 18.49 1.68
C ASP A 106 -2.49 17.60 0.59
N THR A 107 -1.79 16.53 0.99
CA THR A 107 -1.30 15.50 0.08
C THR A 107 -2.46 14.85 -0.70
N ASP A 108 -3.60 14.63 -0.04
CA ASP A 108 -4.79 14.15 -0.72
C ASP A 108 -5.35 15.18 -1.70
N ARG A 109 -5.49 16.44 -1.29
CA ARG A 109 -6.02 17.53 -2.12
C ARG A 109 -5.25 17.66 -3.43
N THR A 110 -3.92 17.68 -3.38
CA THR A 110 -3.09 17.77 -4.60
C THR A 110 -3.31 16.57 -5.52
N ALA A 111 -3.29 15.35 -4.98
CA ALA A 111 -3.50 14.14 -5.78
C ALA A 111 -4.91 14.08 -6.36
N ARG A 112 -5.90 14.56 -5.61
CA ARG A 112 -7.31 14.56 -5.99
C ARG A 112 -7.60 15.55 -7.11
N GLN A 113 -6.91 16.69 -7.15
CA GLN A 113 -7.02 17.61 -8.27
C GLN A 113 -6.67 16.92 -9.59
N ILE A 114 -5.58 16.15 -9.61
CA ILE A 114 -5.15 15.38 -10.80
C ILE A 114 -6.22 14.34 -11.19
N GLU A 115 -6.83 13.67 -10.20
CA GLU A 115 -7.94 12.74 -10.44
C GLU A 115 -9.14 13.44 -11.06
N LEU A 116 -9.56 14.56 -10.47
CA LEU A 116 -10.67 15.37 -10.96
C LEU A 116 -10.42 15.89 -12.37
N ASP A 117 -9.21 16.35 -12.67
CA ASP A 117 -8.84 16.86 -13.98
C ASP A 117 -8.95 15.77 -15.05
N SER A 118 -8.62 14.53 -14.69
CA SER A 118 -8.67 13.36 -15.55
C SER A 118 -10.08 12.79 -15.77
N LEU A 119 -11.09 13.23 -15.00
CA LEU A 119 -12.46 12.74 -15.16
C LEU A 119 -13.14 13.28 -16.44
N PRO A 120 -13.98 12.47 -17.12
CA PRO A 120 -14.85 12.97 -18.19
C PRO A 120 -15.79 14.08 -17.70
N ALA A 121 -16.07 15.07 -18.55
CA ALA A 121 -16.94 16.21 -18.21
C ALA A 121 -18.33 15.78 -17.72
N ALA A 122 -18.92 14.74 -18.33
CA ALA A 122 -20.21 14.18 -17.91
C ALA A 122 -20.16 13.62 -16.47
N SER A 123 -19.05 12.98 -16.08
CA SER A 123 -18.85 12.49 -14.71
C SER A 123 -18.73 13.65 -13.72
N LYS A 124 -17.97 14.70 -14.07
CA LYS A 124 -17.84 15.91 -13.23
C LYS A 124 -19.21 16.59 -13.04
N ALA A 125 -19.99 16.73 -14.12
CA ALA A 125 -21.32 17.33 -14.07
C ALA A 125 -22.31 16.53 -13.19
N LYS A 126 -22.27 15.19 -13.29
CA LYS A 126 -23.09 14.32 -12.43
C LYS A 126 -22.73 14.47 -10.95
N LEU A 127 -21.44 14.47 -10.63
CA LEU A 127 -20.96 14.69 -9.25
C LEU A 127 -21.37 16.07 -8.73
N ALA A 128 -21.16 17.12 -9.52
CA ALA A 128 -21.60 18.48 -9.21
C ALA A 128 -23.10 18.53 -8.88
N ALA A 129 -23.95 17.93 -9.71
CA ALA A 129 -25.40 17.89 -9.47
C ALA A 129 -25.77 17.17 -8.16
N SER A 130 -25.06 16.11 -7.79
CA SER A 130 -25.30 15.36 -6.55
C SER A 130 -24.83 16.10 -5.28
N PHE A 131 -23.86 17.02 -5.38
CA PHE A 131 -23.20 17.63 -4.23
C PHE A 131 -23.22 19.17 -4.23
N GLY A 132 -24.26 19.79 -4.80
CA GLY A 132 -24.51 21.23 -4.64
C GLY A 132 -23.85 22.16 -5.67
N GLY A 133 -23.60 21.65 -6.88
CA GLY A 133 -23.18 22.42 -8.05
C GLY A 133 -21.67 22.68 -8.13
N ASN A 134 -21.09 23.37 -7.14
CA ASN A 134 -19.63 23.59 -7.13
C ASN A 134 -18.91 22.44 -6.43
N LEU A 135 -18.52 21.44 -7.22
CA LEU A 135 -17.85 20.24 -6.73
C LEU A 135 -16.54 20.55 -5.98
N GLN A 136 -15.74 21.51 -6.46
CA GLN A 136 -14.47 21.84 -5.83
C GLN A 136 -14.68 22.47 -4.45
N ASN A 137 -15.60 23.43 -4.33
CA ASN A 137 -15.95 24.03 -3.04
C ASN A 137 -16.50 22.99 -2.05
N ALA A 138 -17.31 22.04 -2.54
CA ALA A 138 -17.81 20.95 -1.70
C ALA A 138 -16.66 20.11 -1.12
N ILE A 139 -15.69 19.73 -1.96
CA ILE A 139 -14.49 19.00 -1.55
C ILE A 139 -13.68 19.79 -0.53
N ASP A 140 -13.36 21.05 -0.83
CA ASP A 140 -12.50 21.87 0.02
C ASP A 140 -13.14 22.16 1.38
N SER A 141 -14.47 22.30 1.43
CA SER A 141 -15.20 22.47 2.69
C SER A 141 -15.22 21.21 3.57
N CYS A 142 -15.05 20.03 2.96
CA CYS A 142 -15.13 18.75 3.64
C CYS A 142 -13.82 18.33 4.32
N TYR A 143 -12.65 18.71 3.78
CA TYR A 143 -11.36 18.40 4.41
C TYR A 143 -11.27 18.84 5.88
N PRO A 144 -11.47 20.12 6.24
CA PRO A 144 -11.35 20.55 7.64
C PRO A 144 -12.38 19.85 8.54
N ARG A 145 -13.61 19.61 8.05
CA ARG A 145 -14.66 18.91 8.83
C ARG A 145 -14.25 17.49 9.18
N LEU A 146 -13.71 16.75 8.21
CA LEU A 146 -13.27 15.37 8.40
C LEU A 146 -12.01 15.29 9.27
N VAL A 147 -11.04 16.20 9.06
CA VAL A 147 -9.83 16.28 9.90
C VAL A 147 -10.20 16.62 11.35
N SER A 148 -11.06 17.61 11.59
CA SER A 148 -11.52 17.94 12.95
C SER A 148 -12.29 16.80 13.59
N ALA A 149 -13.10 16.05 12.82
CA ALA A 149 -13.79 14.88 13.33
C ALA A 149 -12.83 13.75 13.74
N ASP A 150 -11.75 13.52 12.99
CA ASP A 150 -10.71 12.57 13.39
C ASP A 150 -9.95 13.05 14.62
N LEU A 151 -9.55 14.33 14.68
CA LEU A 151 -8.81 14.89 15.80
C LEU A 151 -9.58 14.83 17.12
N ALA A 152 -10.91 14.89 17.06
CA ALA A 152 -11.80 14.79 18.22
C ALA A 152 -11.99 13.34 18.73
N ASP A 153 -11.58 12.32 17.97
CA ASP A 153 -11.81 10.90 18.30
C ASP A 153 -10.48 10.13 18.41
N SER A 154 -10.11 9.77 19.65
CA SER A 154 -8.87 9.04 19.95
C SER A 154 -8.82 7.64 19.34
N ASN A 155 -9.97 6.98 19.15
CA ASN A 155 -10.03 5.67 18.50
C ASN A 155 -9.76 5.82 17.00
N ARG A 156 -10.30 6.87 16.38
CA ARG A 156 -10.02 7.18 14.97
C ARG A 156 -8.56 7.54 14.76
N LEU A 157 -7.94 8.31 15.64
CA LEU A 157 -6.51 8.62 15.56
C LEU A 157 -5.62 7.38 15.74
N THR A 158 -5.97 6.49 16.68
CA THR A 158 -5.26 5.23 16.88
C THR A 158 -5.33 4.37 15.63
N LEU A 159 -6.50 4.27 15.03
CA LEU A 159 -6.68 3.51 13.80
C LEU A 159 -5.98 4.17 12.61
N LEU A 160 -6.03 5.50 12.49
CA LEU A 160 -5.33 6.24 11.46
C LEU A 160 -3.84 5.90 11.49
N ARG A 161 -3.20 5.94 12.65
CA ARG A 161 -1.80 5.54 12.82
C ARG A 161 -1.52 4.11 12.35
N GLN A 162 -2.43 3.17 12.61
CA GLN A 162 -2.28 1.79 12.14
C GLN A 162 -2.41 1.65 10.62
N ARG A 163 -3.16 2.55 9.96
CA ARG A 163 -3.49 2.52 8.54
C ARG A 163 -2.58 3.37 7.67
N VAL A 164 -1.98 4.43 8.21
CA VAL A 164 -0.96 5.22 7.52
C VAL A 164 0.33 4.41 7.46
N LYS A 165 0.41 3.52 6.48
CA LYS A 165 1.57 2.68 6.19
C LYS A 165 1.85 2.73 4.70
N VAL A 166 3.14 2.77 4.34
CA VAL A 166 3.53 2.52 2.96
C VAL A 166 3.94 1.04 2.88
N PRO A 167 3.21 0.19 2.12
CA PRO A 167 3.66 -1.16 1.87
C PRO A 167 5.04 -1.13 1.23
N SER A 168 5.91 -2.04 1.67
CA SER A 168 7.22 -2.19 1.05
C SER A 168 7.04 -2.77 -0.35
N ASP A 169 7.51 -2.05 -1.36
CA ASP A 169 7.58 -2.57 -2.73
C ASP A 169 8.65 -3.68 -2.86
N TYR A 170 9.42 -3.94 -1.79
CA TYR A 170 10.39 -5.03 -1.74
C TYR A 170 9.69 -6.39 -1.67
N ARG A 171 9.74 -7.13 -2.77
CA ARG A 171 9.30 -8.52 -2.82
C ARG A 171 10.43 -9.43 -2.31
N ILE A 172 10.38 -9.77 -1.03
CA ILE A 172 11.41 -10.59 -0.35
C ILE A 172 11.51 -12.00 -0.95
N ILE A 173 10.38 -12.62 -1.29
CA ILE A 173 10.35 -14.00 -1.80
C ILE A 173 11.14 -14.20 -3.10
N PRO A 174 10.94 -13.41 -4.17
CA PRO A 174 11.78 -13.51 -5.37
C PRO A 174 13.24 -13.04 -5.15
N GLN A 175 13.51 -12.23 -4.13
CA GLN A 175 14.88 -11.87 -3.75
C GLN A 175 15.62 -13.03 -3.08
N ILE A 176 14.94 -13.90 -2.34
CA ILE A 176 15.56 -15.04 -1.65
C ILE A 176 15.58 -16.30 -2.53
N LEU A 177 14.49 -16.55 -3.27
CA LEU A 177 14.32 -17.75 -4.09
C LEU A 177 14.71 -17.55 -5.57
N GLY A 178 15.10 -16.35 -5.95
CA GLY A 178 15.58 -16.05 -7.31
C GLY A 178 17.07 -16.30 -7.50
N LEU A 179 17.57 -15.93 -8.68
CA LEU A 179 19.02 -15.87 -8.97
C LEU A 179 19.72 -14.69 -8.28
N TYR A 180 18.97 -13.79 -7.65
CA TYR A 180 19.49 -12.60 -6.98
C TYR A 180 20.64 -12.89 -5.98
N PRO A 181 20.51 -13.82 -5.00
CA PRO A 181 21.59 -14.12 -4.06
C PRO A 181 22.87 -14.60 -4.77
N LEU A 182 22.75 -15.29 -5.90
CA LEU A 182 23.91 -15.74 -6.68
C LEU A 182 24.58 -14.57 -7.42
N SER A 183 23.78 -13.71 -8.05
CA SER A 183 24.29 -12.50 -8.72
C SER A 183 24.85 -11.46 -7.75
N ALA A 184 24.38 -11.46 -6.50
CA ALA A 184 24.81 -10.50 -5.48
C ALA A 184 26.24 -10.81 -4.97
N ILE A 185 26.74 -12.04 -5.07
CA ILE A 185 28.08 -12.43 -4.58
C ILE A 185 29.20 -11.60 -5.25
N PRO A 186 29.36 -11.59 -6.59
CA PRO A 186 30.43 -10.80 -7.21
C PRO A 186 30.24 -9.28 -6.99
N VAL A 187 29.00 -8.81 -6.90
CA VAL A 187 28.69 -7.39 -6.66
C VAL A 187 29.08 -6.98 -5.25
N THR A 188 28.75 -7.79 -4.23
CA THR A 188 29.04 -7.48 -2.83
C THR A 188 30.54 -7.45 -2.55
N ILE A 189 31.32 -8.37 -3.12
CA ILE A 189 32.79 -8.35 -3.05
C ILE A 189 33.32 -7.03 -3.62
N ARG A 190 32.81 -6.59 -4.78
CA ARG A 190 33.29 -5.36 -5.42
C ARG A 190 32.89 -4.10 -4.65
N VAL A 191 31.69 -4.08 -4.09
CA VAL A 191 31.21 -2.97 -3.25
C VAL A 191 32.02 -2.87 -1.96
N GLN A 192 32.41 -3.99 -1.35
CA GLN A 192 33.27 -3.99 -0.16
C GLN A 192 34.64 -3.38 -0.47
N ASN A 193 35.31 -3.85 -1.53
CA ASN A 193 36.60 -3.29 -1.94
C ASN A 193 36.50 -1.80 -2.25
N TYR A 194 35.45 -1.40 -2.98
CA TYR A 194 35.20 0.01 -3.29
C TYR A 194 34.97 0.86 -2.01
N HIS A 195 34.24 0.33 -1.03
CA HIS A 195 34.06 1.02 0.25
C HIS A 195 35.39 1.17 0.99
N GLU A 196 36.24 0.15 1.04
CA GLU A 196 37.56 0.23 1.67
C GLU A 196 38.42 1.32 1.01
N GLU A 197 38.55 1.29 -0.32
CA GLU A 197 39.27 2.32 -1.09
C GLU A 197 38.70 3.73 -0.83
N THR A 198 37.37 3.85 -0.81
CA THR A 198 36.69 5.12 -0.58
C THR A 198 36.89 5.64 0.84
N TYR A 199 36.82 4.76 1.85
CA TYR A 199 37.03 5.13 3.25
C TYR A 199 38.47 5.54 3.52
N GLU A 200 39.46 4.90 2.88
CA GLU A 200 40.85 5.32 2.96
C GLU A 200 41.03 6.77 2.48
N VAL A 201 40.33 7.17 1.41
CA VAL A 201 40.38 8.57 0.93
C VAL A 201 39.73 9.53 1.92
N PHE A 202 38.58 9.18 2.50
CA PHE A 202 37.91 10.02 3.50
C PHE A 202 38.65 10.09 4.85
N GLN A 203 39.53 9.14 5.15
CA GLN A 203 40.36 9.14 6.34
C GLN A 203 41.66 9.94 6.18
N ARG A 204 42.02 10.35 4.95
CA ARG A 204 43.18 11.21 4.73
C ARG A 204 42.92 12.62 5.25
N PRO A 205 43.91 13.26 5.89
CA PRO A 205 43.84 14.67 6.24
C PRO A 205 43.54 15.52 4.99
N LEU A 206 42.73 16.56 5.14
CA LEU A 206 42.37 17.46 4.03
C LEU A 206 43.60 18.06 3.33
N ALA A 207 44.71 18.22 4.07
CA ALA A 207 45.99 18.71 3.57
C ALA A 207 46.68 17.77 2.56
N GLU A 208 46.30 16.49 2.50
CA GLU A 208 46.89 15.46 1.62
C GLU A 208 46.05 15.19 0.35
N LEU A 209 44.92 15.89 0.19
CA LEU A 209 43.97 15.71 -0.92
C LEU A 209 44.09 16.82 -2.00
N VAL A 210 45.18 17.61 -1.98
CA VAL A 210 45.44 18.73 -2.91
C VAL A 210 46.56 18.38 -3.88
#